data_AF-A0A0K8J296-F1
#
_entry.id   AF-A0A0K8J296-F1
#
_cell.length_a   1.000
_cell.length_b   1.000
_cell.length_c   1.000
_cell.angle_alpha   90.00
_cell.angle_beta   90.00
_cell.angle_gamma   90.00
#
_symmetry.space_group_name_H-M   'P 1'
#
loop_
_entity.id
_entity.type
_entity.pdbx_description
1 polymer ?
#
loop_
_entity_poly.entity_id
_entity_poly.type
_entity_poly.pdbx_seq_one_letter_code
_entity_poly.pdbx_strand_id
1 'polypeptide(L)'
;MNTNQKSCERKENVCNMMMLMILCNYTYIEVIMMAISYKKLWKLLIDRDMKKKDLQKLAGISSATITKLGKNENVSTEIIQKICIALECDVCDIMEMDTKRN
;
A
#
# COMPACT_ATOMS: atom_id res chain seq x y z
N MET A 1 -15.44 4.92 -19.21
CA MET A 1 -15.17 6.15 -18.45
C MET A 1 -14.69 5.71 -17.07
N ASN A 2 -13.39 5.89 -16.79
CA ASN A 2 -12.61 5.06 -15.86
C ASN A 2 -13.04 5.19 -14.40
N THR A 3 -13.24 4.04 -13.76
CA THR A 3 -13.60 3.84 -12.34
C THR A 3 -12.53 4.27 -11.34
N ASN A 4 -11.38 4.75 -11.82
CA ASN A 4 -10.23 5.13 -11.00
C ASN A 4 -10.25 6.59 -10.50
N GLN A 5 -11.18 7.43 -10.99
CA GLN A 5 -11.30 8.82 -10.53
C GLN A 5 -12.12 8.95 -9.23
N LYS A 6 -13.16 8.11 -9.04
CA LYS A 6 -14.08 8.20 -7.88
C LYS A 6 -13.49 7.75 -6.54
N SER A 7 -12.32 7.08 -6.55
CA SER A 7 -11.61 6.69 -5.32
C SER A 7 -10.78 7.85 -4.74
N CYS A 8 -10.30 8.76 -5.58
CA CYS A 8 -9.49 9.90 -5.14
C CYS A 8 -10.36 11.08 -4.63
N GLU A 9 -11.53 11.31 -5.23
CA GLU A 9 -12.46 12.40 -4.86
C GLU A 9 -13.14 12.22 -3.49
N ARG A 10 -13.13 11.01 -2.91
CA ARG A 10 -13.57 10.80 -1.52
C ARG A 10 -12.63 11.48 -0.50
N LYS A 11 -11.46 11.96 -0.92
CA LYS A 11 -10.47 12.60 -0.04
C LYS A 11 -10.69 14.10 0.17
N GLU A 12 -11.38 14.82 -0.72
CA GLU A 12 -11.52 16.29 -0.57
C GLU A 12 -12.70 16.72 0.33
N ASN A 13 -13.85 16.04 0.28
CA ASN A 13 -15.01 16.39 1.14
C ASN A 13 -14.92 15.90 2.59
N VAL A 14 -13.94 15.04 2.90
CA VAL A 14 -13.62 14.61 4.26
C VAL A 14 -12.71 15.63 4.96
N CYS A 15 -11.87 16.35 4.20
CA CYS A 15 -10.93 17.35 4.74
C CYS A 15 -11.60 18.52 5.46
N ASN A 16 -12.79 18.96 5.01
CA ASN A 16 -13.44 20.14 5.61
C ASN A 16 -14.32 19.80 6.83
N MET A 17 -14.76 18.55 6.98
CA MET A 17 -15.52 18.10 8.15
C MET A 17 -14.61 17.67 9.31
N MET A 18 -13.37 17.29 8.99
CA MET A 18 -12.36 16.85 9.96
C MET A 18 -11.79 18.01 10.81
N MET A 19 -12.00 19.26 10.40
CA MET A 19 -11.41 20.43 11.04
C MET A 19 -12.08 20.81 12.39
N LEU A 20 -13.31 20.36 12.67
CA LEU A 20 -14.07 20.76 13.87
C LEU A 20 -14.02 19.77 15.05
N MET A 21 -13.55 18.53 14.84
CA MET A 21 -13.34 17.57 15.94
C MET A 21 -11.99 17.75 16.66
N ILE A 22 -11.20 18.74 16.22
CA ILE A 22 -9.81 19.01 16.59
C ILE A 22 -9.61 19.36 18.08
N LEU A 23 -10.64 19.73 18.85
CA LEU A 23 -10.40 20.26 20.21
C LEU A 23 -10.79 19.35 21.40
N CYS A 24 -11.45 18.21 21.19
CA CYS A 24 -12.03 17.43 22.31
C CYS A 24 -11.32 16.08 22.62
N ASN A 25 -10.48 15.55 21.72
CA ASN A 25 -9.77 14.26 21.89
C ASN A 25 -8.23 14.41 21.79
N TYR A 26 -7.70 15.57 22.17
CA TYR A 26 -6.39 16.07 21.73
C TYR A 26 -5.16 15.55 22.51
N THR A 27 -5.27 14.56 23.42
CA THR A 27 -4.10 14.06 24.19
C THR A 27 -4.08 12.56 24.52
N TYR A 28 -5.01 11.74 24.04
CA TYR A 28 -5.19 10.34 24.45
C TYR A 28 -5.65 9.58 23.17
N ILE A 29 -5.00 8.56 22.61
CA ILE A 29 -4.18 7.49 23.18
C ILE A 29 -3.28 6.95 22.06
N GLU A 30 -1.98 6.91 22.37
CA GLU A 30 -0.93 6.00 21.88
C GLU A 30 -0.70 5.87 20.38
N VAL A 31 0.52 6.28 19.98
CA VAL A 31 1.35 5.74 18.89
C VAL A 31 0.70 4.55 18.19
N ILE A 32 -0.17 4.85 17.23
CA ILE A 32 -0.72 3.83 16.36
C ILE A 32 0.49 3.32 15.58
N MET A 33 0.94 2.10 15.87
CA MET A 33 2.02 1.46 15.12
C MET A 33 1.52 1.21 13.70
N MET A 34 1.70 2.20 12.84
CA MET A 34 1.46 2.08 11.41
C MET A 34 2.60 1.27 10.80
N ALA A 35 2.29 0.06 10.34
CA ALA A 35 3.25 -0.79 9.66
C ALA A 35 2.95 -0.82 8.16
N ILE A 36 4.00 -0.94 7.34
CA ILE A 36 3.82 -1.17 5.91
C ILE A 36 3.12 -2.52 5.71
N SER A 37 2.17 -2.57 4.79
CA SER A 37 1.47 -3.78 4.37
C SER A 37 1.51 -3.86 2.85
N TYR A 38 1.93 -5.02 2.32
CA TYR A 38 1.89 -5.31 0.88
C TYR A 38 0.71 -6.21 0.50
N LYS A 39 -0.36 -6.23 1.32
CA LYS A 39 -1.57 -7.03 1.02
C LYS A 39 -2.18 -6.64 -0.34
N LYS A 40 -2.17 -5.35 -0.67
CA LYS A 40 -2.68 -4.87 -1.96
C LYS A 40 -1.91 -5.44 -3.15
N LEU A 41 -0.58 -5.48 -3.08
CA LEU A 41 0.25 -6.13 -4.10
C LEU A 41 -0.19 -7.57 -4.36
N TRP A 42 -0.43 -8.35 -3.30
CA TRP A 42 -0.83 -9.77 -3.46
C TRP A 42 -2.22 -9.92 -4.05
N LYS A 43 -3.16 -9.03 -3.72
CA LYS A 43 -4.48 -9.00 -4.37
C LYS A 43 -4.36 -8.68 -5.85
N LEU A 44 -3.57 -7.66 -6.20
CA LEU A 44 -3.32 -7.28 -7.59
C LEU A 44 -2.72 -8.42 -8.41
N LEU A 45 -1.80 -9.22 -7.84
CA LEU A 45 -1.28 -10.40 -8.52
C LEU A 45 -2.35 -11.45 -8.78
N ILE A 46 -3.26 -11.69 -7.82
CA ILE A 46 -4.38 -12.63 -7.99
C ILE A 46 -5.32 -12.13 -9.09
N ASP A 47 -5.63 -10.84 -9.11
CA ASP A 47 -6.49 -10.22 -10.12
C ASP A 47 -5.92 -10.35 -11.54
N ARG A 48 -4.60 -10.57 -11.66
CA ARG A 48 -3.87 -10.75 -12.92
C ARG A 48 -3.44 -12.19 -13.20
N ASP A 49 -3.88 -13.16 -12.40
CA ASP A 49 -3.47 -14.57 -12.49
C ASP A 49 -1.94 -14.78 -12.47
N MET A 50 -1.23 -13.98 -11.68
CA MET A 50 0.23 -14.02 -11.56
C MET A 50 0.69 -14.66 -10.25
N LYS A 51 1.72 -15.51 -10.30
CA LYS A 51 2.35 -16.06 -9.09
C LYS A 51 3.49 -15.15 -8.63
N LYS A 52 3.90 -15.29 -7.36
CA LYS A 52 5.06 -14.57 -6.79
C LYS A 52 6.35 -14.80 -7.59
N LYS A 53 6.53 -15.99 -8.16
CA LYS A 53 7.66 -16.32 -9.05
C LYS A 53 7.62 -15.54 -10.35
N ASP A 54 6.43 -15.22 -10.86
CA ASP A 54 6.26 -14.46 -12.10
C ASP A 54 6.58 -12.99 -11.84
N LEU A 55 6.10 -12.43 -10.72
CA LEU A 55 6.52 -11.10 -10.26
C LEU A 55 8.05 -11.02 -10.09
N GLN A 56 8.67 -12.04 -9.50
CA GLN A 56 10.12 -12.07 -9.32
C GLN A 56 10.88 -11.92 -10.64
N LYS A 57 10.45 -12.69 -11.66
CA LYS A 57 11.06 -12.66 -13.00
C LYS A 57 10.75 -11.35 -13.72
N LEU A 58 9.51 -10.87 -13.66
CA LEU A 58 9.06 -9.69 -14.38
C LEU A 58 9.69 -8.40 -13.83
N ALA A 59 9.77 -8.26 -12.50
CA ALA A 59 10.38 -7.10 -11.85
C ALA A 59 11.91 -7.21 -11.70
N GLY A 60 12.51 -8.36 -12.06
CA GLY A 60 13.94 -8.60 -11.92
C GLY A 60 14.44 -8.49 -10.47
N ILE A 61 13.62 -8.90 -9.50
CA ILE A 61 13.95 -8.80 -8.07
C ILE A 61 14.43 -10.12 -7.49
N SER A 62 15.19 -10.07 -6.40
CA SER A 62 15.72 -11.27 -5.76
C SER A 62 14.63 -12.07 -5.02
N SER A 63 14.85 -13.36 -4.80
CA SER A 63 13.97 -14.20 -3.97
C SER A 63 13.92 -13.71 -2.51
N ALA A 64 15.03 -13.16 -2.02
CA ALA A 64 15.10 -12.53 -0.71
C ALA A 64 14.14 -11.34 -0.62
N THR A 65 14.06 -10.51 -1.67
CA THR A 65 13.13 -9.39 -1.75
C THR A 65 11.67 -9.85 -1.69
N ILE A 66 11.29 -10.88 -2.45
CA ILE A 66 9.94 -11.47 -2.39
C ILE A 66 9.60 -11.95 -0.97
N THR A 67 10.60 -12.50 -0.26
CA THR A 67 10.43 -12.98 1.12
C THR A 67 10.18 -11.81 2.08
N LYS A 68 10.95 -10.71 1.95
CA LYS A 68 10.74 -9.47 2.72
C LYS A 68 9.34 -8.88 2.51
N LEU A 69 8.92 -8.77 1.24
CA LEU A 69 7.57 -8.33 0.89
C LEU A 69 6.49 -9.23 1.51
N GLY A 70 6.73 -10.56 1.53
CA GLY A 70 5.81 -11.51 2.16
C GLY A 70 5.70 -11.37 3.67
N LYS A 71 6.75 -10.88 4.33
CA LYS A 71 6.80 -10.60 5.78
C LYS A 71 6.39 -9.17 6.14
N ASN A 72 6.04 -8.35 5.16
CA ASN A 72 5.78 -6.91 5.35
C ASN A 72 6.98 -6.15 5.93
N GLU A 73 8.20 -6.58 5.58
CA GLU A 73 9.42 -5.88 5.95
C GLU A 73 9.70 -4.68 5.03
N ASN A 74 10.55 -3.77 5.49
CA ASN A 74 11.00 -2.66 4.67
C ASN A 74 11.85 -3.16 3.48
N VAL A 75 11.53 -2.65 2.30
CA VAL A 75 12.34 -2.80 1.09
C VAL A 75 12.76 -1.42 0.59
N SER A 76 13.81 -1.35 -0.22
CA SER A 76 14.23 -0.06 -0.79
C SER A 76 13.19 0.46 -1.77
N THR A 77 13.12 1.79 -1.90
CA THR A 77 12.24 2.47 -2.86
C THR A 77 12.54 2.07 -4.31
N GLU A 78 13.79 1.73 -4.64
CA GLU A 78 14.18 1.20 -5.94
C GLU A 78 13.44 -0.12 -6.28
N ILE A 79 13.25 -1.00 -5.29
CA ILE A 79 12.49 -2.24 -5.48
C ILE A 79 11.02 -1.94 -5.74
N ILE A 80 10.45 -0.99 -4.98
CA ILE A 80 9.06 -0.55 -5.18
C ILE A 80 8.88 -0.01 -6.60
N GLN A 81 9.81 0.84 -7.07
CA GLN A 81 9.79 1.36 -8.43
C GLN A 81 9.84 0.25 -9.49
N LYS A 82 10.72 -0.75 -9.33
CA LYS A 82 10.80 -1.90 -10.26
C LYS A 82 9.47 -2.67 -10.31
N ILE A 83 8.81 -2.85 -9.18
CA ILE A 83 7.50 -3.50 -9.11
C ILE A 83 6.42 -2.66 -9.78
N CYS A 84 6.38 -1.35 -9.53
CA CYS A 84 5.45 -0.42 -10.17
C CYS A 84 5.59 -0.43 -11.69
N ILE A 85 6.84 -0.42 -12.20
CA ILE A 85 7.11 -0.49 -13.64
C ILE A 85 6.69 -1.84 -14.21
N ALA A 86 7.06 -2.95 -13.56
CA ALA A 86 6.73 -4.30 -14.01
C ALA A 86 5.21 -4.57 -14.06
N LEU A 87 4.46 -3.95 -13.16
CA LEU A 87 3.00 -4.11 -13.05
C LEU A 87 2.23 -2.92 -13.63
N GLU A 88 2.88 -1.91 -14.20
CA GLU A 88 2.23 -0.70 -14.71
C GLU A 88 1.20 -0.12 -13.72
N CYS A 89 1.61 0.06 -12.46
CA CYS A 89 0.74 0.53 -11.37
C CYS A 89 1.44 1.56 -10.48
N ASP A 90 0.66 2.25 -9.66
CA ASP A 90 1.18 3.25 -8.72
C ASP A 90 1.51 2.60 -7.36
N VAL A 91 2.33 3.29 -6.56
CA VAL A 91 2.74 2.85 -5.22
C VAL A 91 1.52 2.59 -4.32
N CYS A 92 0.46 3.40 -4.47
CA CYS A 92 -0.79 3.26 -3.69
C CYS A 92 -1.57 1.97 -3.98
N ASP A 93 -1.29 1.30 -5.11
CA ASP A 93 -1.94 0.06 -5.53
C ASP A 93 -1.24 -1.18 -4.94
N ILE A 94 0.02 -1.05 -4.52
CA ILE A 94 0.83 -2.18 -4.06
C ILE A 94 1.14 -2.13 -2.56
N MET A 95 1.13 -0.94 -1.95
CA MET A 95 1.37 -0.76 -0.51
C MET A 95 0.31 0.09 0.18
N GLU A 96 0.14 -0.18 1.48
CA GLU A 96 -0.68 0.60 2.39
C GLU A 96 -0.05 0.61 3.79
N MET A 97 -0.41 1.58 4.60
CA MET A 97 -0.06 1.58 6.02
C MET A 97 -1.23 0.95 6.78
N ASP A 98 -0.99 -0.19 7.43
CA ASP A 98 -2.00 -0.92 8.22
C ASP A 98 -1.82 -0.58 9.71
N THR A 99 -2.90 -0.12 10.33
CA THR A 99 -2.97 0.13 11.77
C THR A 99 -3.44 -1.15 12.45
N LYS A 100 -2.52 -2.07 12.74
CA LYS A 100 -2.89 -3.26 13.52
C LYS A 100 -3.19 -2.84 14.96
N ARG A 101 -4.48 -2.79 15.31
CA ARG A 101 -4.89 -2.94 16.71
C ARG A 101 -4.70 -4.40 17.07
N ASN A 102 -3.67 -4.68 17.86
CA ASN A 102 -3.62 -5.95 18.60
C ASN A 102 -4.76 -5.99 19.62
#